data_AF-A0A086QAX5-F1
#
_entry.id   AF-A0A086QAX5-F1
#
_cell.length_a   1.000
_cell.length_b   1.000
_cell.length_c   1.000
_cell.angle_alpha   90.00
_cell.angle_beta   90.00
_cell.angle_gamma   90.00
#
_symmetry.space_group_name_H-M   'P 1'
#
loop_
_entity.id
_entity.type
_entity.pdbx_description
1 polymer ?
#
loop_
_entity_poly.entity_id
_entity_poly.type
_entity_poly.pdbx_seq_one_letter_code
_entity_poly.pdbx_strand_id
1 'polypeptide(L)'
;MLELGPHVRFKTLYSIFEIEGGSGELCLTKGLYKQFPQAYCAFDPAAQSVAHTGSEVVEEALREACLYQITATSAKDLPDSEFSKEFWQYHMLMADPQKGCFFNGEGRHEWGESCSMRLMSEILSSGQMKLLKECIDGPQGRQLLDVSKSNRTWGPIALRVNGARFSGNLDVETAMRVICASTKDPNTDRYRAPECEKLMIEVHKEEAPWLRDAPDWQNFFLVLLFLGIIAACAVALYYRVAKQRLLQEVRREVNAEIQQQIQQYYEMNEERAPPARRGLERQPLVVP
;
A
#
# COMPACT_ATOMS: atom_id res chain seq x y z
N MET A 1 0.89 -5.81 15.91
CA MET A 1 1.98 -4.90 15.54
C MET A 1 3.05 -5.76 14.88
N LEU A 2 3.55 -5.38 13.70
CA LEU A 2 4.56 -6.17 12.98
C LEU A 2 5.88 -6.08 13.74
N GLU A 3 6.47 -7.24 14.08
CA GLU A 3 7.73 -7.31 14.80
C GLU A 3 8.87 -7.49 13.79
N LEU A 4 9.41 -6.38 13.28
CA LEU A 4 10.56 -6.43 12.36
C LEU A 4 11.84 -6.91 13.06
N GLY A 5 11.90 -6.78 14.40
CA GLY A 5 12.97 -7.31 15.22
C GLY A 5 14.37 -6.98 14.66
N PRO A 6 15.26 -7.96 14.53
CA PRO A 6 16.61 -7.77 14.00
C PRO A 6 16.68 -7.67 12.47
N HIS A 7 15.57 -7.74 11.73
CA HIS A 7 15.63 -7.62 10.26
C HIS A 7 15.90 -6.17 9.80
N VAL A 8 15.77 -5.20 10.71
CA VAL A 8 16.03 -3.78 10.44
C VAL A 8 16.99 -3.24 11.49
N ARG A 9 17.88 -2.36 11.06
CA ARG A 9 18.74 -1.59 11.96
C ARG A 9 18.00 -0.33 12.40
N PHE A 10 17.66 -0.25 13.67
CA PHE A 10 17.06 0.95 14.25
C PHE A 10 18.15 1.83 14.86
N LYS A 11 18.10 3.15 14.63
CA LYS A 11 19.01 4.08 15.29
C LYS A 11 18.23 5.31 15.74
N THR A 12 18.24 5.58 17.03
CA THR A 12 17.67 6.80 17.60
C THR A 12 18.64 7.96 17.45
N LEU A 13 18.09 9.13 17.17
CA LEU A 13 18.79 10.40 17.20
C LEU A 13 17.88 11.39 17.92
N TYR A 14 18.42 12.06 18.92
CA TYR A 14 17.66 13.02 19.72
C TYR A 14 17.91 14.44 19.23
N SER A 15 16.92 15.32 19.35
CA SER A 15 17.03 16.72 18.96
C SER A 15 17.85 17.54 19.96
N ILE A 16 19.16 17.29 20.00
CA ILE A 16 20.13 17.97 20.85
C ILE A 16 20.77 19.11 20.07
N PHE A 17 20.96 20.26 20.72
CA PHE A 17 21.64 21.41 20.13
C PHE A 17 22.56 22.10 21.15
N GLU A 18 23.42 22.96 20.64
CA GLU A 18 24.31 23.83 21.41
C GLU A 18 23.84 25.27 21.27
N ILE A 19 23.88 26.02 22.38
CA ILE A 19 23.45 27.42 22.42
C ILE A 19 24.38 28.25 23.30
N GLU A 20 24.97 29.29 22.71
CA GLU A 20 25.76 30.26 23.47
C GLU A 20 24.88 30.99 24.49
N GLY A 21 25.32 31.03 25.74
CA GLY A 21 24.55 31.62 26.84
C GLY A 21 23.45 30.73 27.43
N GLY A 22 23.43 29.44 27.11
CA GLY A 22 22.45 28.48 27.63
C GLY A 22 22.27 28.50 29.16
N SER A 23 21.04 28.25 29.61
CA SER A 23 20.68 28.13 31.04
C SER A 23 20.58 26.66 31.46
N GLY A 24 20.71 26.40 32.77
CA GLY A 24 20.51 25.06 33.33
C GLY A 24 19.08 24.52 33.17
N GLU A 25 18.12 25.36 32.76
CA GLU A 25 16.77 24.92 32.41
C GLU A 25 16.70 24.30 31.02
N LEU A 26 17.64 24.61 30.12
CA LEU A 26 17.67 24.07 28.76
C LEU A 26 18.78 23.03 28.56
N CYS A 27 19.87 23.16 29.32
CA CYS A 27 21.11 22.46 29.06
C CYS A 27 21.51 21.54 30.21
N LEU A 28 22.10 20.41 29.85
CA LEU A 28 22.56 19.41 30.81
C LEU A 28 23.76 19.91 31.63
N THR A 29 23.57 20.04 32.96
CA THR A 29 24.62 20.53 33.88
C THR A 29 24.87 19.60 35.08
N LYS A 30 24.58 18.30 34.95
CA LYS A 30 24.86 17.29 36.00
C LYS A 30 26.12 16.48 35.68
N GLY A 31 26.76 15.92 36.72
CA GLY A 31 27.91 15.01 36.57
C GLY A 31 29.06 15.56 35.71
N LEU A 32 29.57 14.73 34.81
CA LEU A 32 30.62 15.08 33.82
C LEU A 32 30.20 16.27 32.93
N TYR A 33 28.91 16.42 32.64
CA TYR A 33 28.37 17.41 31.71
C TYR A 33 28.41 18.84 32.25
N LYS A 34 28.71 19.03 33.55
CA LYS A 34 29.06 20.35 34.12
C LYS A 34 30.20 21.05 33.39
N GLN A 35 31.09 20.29 32.76
CA GLN A 35 32.20 20.81 31.97
C GLN A 35 31.76 21.32 30.59
N PHE A 36 30.51 21.05 30.19
CA PHE A 36 29.94 21.37 28.88
C PHE A 36 28.57 22.06 29.00
N PRO A 37 28.45 23.16 29.77
CA PRO A 37 27.16 23.71 30.23
C PRO A 37 26.23 24.24 29.13
N GLN A 38 26.71 24.31 27.89
CA GLN A 38 25.99 24.86 26.73
C GLN A 38 25.96 23.90 25.54
N ALA A 39 26.65 22.76 25.65
CA ALA A 39 26.88 21.87 24.52
C ALA A 39 25.71 20.94 24.24
N TYR A 40 24.93 20.61 25.27
CA TYR A 40 23.87 19.61 25.20
C TYR A 40 22.59 20.20 25.78
N CYS A 41 21.79 20.79 24.91
CA CYS A 41 20.53 21.43 25.25
C CYS A 41 19.39 20.84 24.42
N ALA A 42 18.18 20.89 24.97
CA ALA A 42 16.95 20.53 24.29
C ALA A 42 15.85 21.53 24.62
N PHE A 43 14.81 21.57 23.79
CA PHE A 43 13.58 22.29 24.14
C PHE A 43 12.67 21.37 24.94
N ASP A 44 11.96 21.91 25.93
CA ASP A 44 10.84 21.20 26.55
C ASP A 44 9.72 21.04 25.51
N PRO A 45 9.37 19.81 25.09
CA PRO A 45 8.28 19.58 24.13
C PRO A 45 6.93 20.04 24.69
N ALA A 46 6.79 20.12 26.01
CA ALA A 46 5.59 20.54 26.71
C ALA A 46 5.75 21.94 27.30
N ALA A 47 6.34 22.90 26.57
CA ALA A 47 6.63 24.30 26.98
C ALA A 47 5.48 25.09 27.67
N GLN A 48 4.30 24.50 27.82
CA GLN A 48 3.16 24.96 28.63
C GLN A 48 3.19 24.45 30.09
N SER A 49 3.98 23.43 30.42
CA SER A 49 4.18 22.89 31.77
C SER A 49 5.42 23.53 32.37
N VAL A 50 5.27 24.18 33.53
CA VAL A 50 6.40 24.80 34.25
C VAL A 50 7.23 23.76 35.02
N ALA A 51 6.84 22.49 34.94
CA ALA A 51 7.36 21.40 35.77
C ALA A 51 8.59 20.72 35.17
N HIS A 52 8.76 20.79 33.84
CA HIS A 52 9.81 20.07 33.15
C HIS A 52 10.76 21.00 32.39
N THR A 53 12.00 20.58 32.30
CA THR A 53 13.10 21.38 31.74
C THR A 53 13.69 20.72 30.51
N GLY A 54 14.26 21.53 29.61
CA GLY A 54 15.07 21.02 28.51
C GLY A 54 16.24 20.16 28.99
N SER A 55 16.83 20.49 30.16
CA SER A 55 17.87 19.64 30.79
C SER A 55 17.35 18.22 31.04
N GLU A 56 16.15 18.05 31.60
CA GLU A 56 15.58 16.72 31.85
C GLU A 56 15.28 15.95 30.56
N VAL A 57 14.91 16.65 29.49
CA VAL A 57 14.76 16.05 28.15
C VAL A 57 16.09 15.51 27.64
N VAL A 58 17.19 16.26 27.83
CA VAL A 58 18.53 15.77 27.48
C VAL A 58 18.93 14.58 28.35
N GLU A 59 18.60 14.61 29.65
CA GLU A 59 18.86 13.48 30.54
C GLU A 59 18.11 12.21 30.12
N GLU A 60 16.85 12.32 29.71
CA GLU A 60 16.07 11.18 29.22
C GLU A 60 16.62 10.67 27.89
N ALA A 61 16.92 11.57 26.94
CA ALA A 61 17.57 11.22 25.69
C ALA A 61 18.89 10.47 25.92
N LEU A 62 19.69 10.88 26.90
CA LEU A 62 20.93 10.20 27.28
C LEU A 62 20.66 8.82 27.87
N ARG A 63 19.68 8.67 28.78
CA ARG A 63 19.29 7.38 29.37
C ARG A 63 18.85 6.40 28.28
N GLU A 64 17.97 6.83 27.38
CA GLU A 64 17.48 6.00 26.29
C GLU A 64 18.59 5.63 25.27
N ALA A 65 19.46 6.59 24.91
CA ALA A 65 20.59 6.33 24.04
C ALA A 65 21.56 5.30 24.66
N CYS A 66 21.87 5.46 25.95
CA CYS A 66 22.70 4.51 26.68
C CYS A 66 22.01 3.14 26.80
N LEU A 67 20.71 3.10 27.09
CA LEU A 67 19.93 1.87 27.14
C LEU A 67 20.06 1.11 25.82
N TYR A 68 19.82 1.77 24.69
CA TYR A 68 19.98 1.17 23.37
C TYR A 68 21.41 0.65 23.17
N GLN A 69 22.42 1.48 23.43
CA GLN A 69 23.83 1.14 23.21
C GLN A 69 24.30 -0.10 23.99
N ILE A 70 23.83 -0.31 25.23
CA ILE A 70 24.28 -1.44 26.07
C ILE A 70 23.49 -2.74 25.83
N THR A 71 22.31 -2.65 25.21
CA THR A 71 21.39 -3.79 25.04
C THR A 71 21.18 -4.19 23.59
N ALA A 72 21.55 -3.33 22.64
CA ALA A 72 21.47 -3.63 21.23
C ALA A 72 22.36 -4.81 20.86
N THR A 73 21.79 -5.77 20.13
CA THR A 73 22.49 -6.95 19.64
C THR A 73 22.24 -7.12 18.14
N SER A 74 23.24 -7.66 17.46
CA SER A 74 23.13 -8.07 16.06
C SER A 74 22.66 -9.52 15.97
N ALA A 75 21.75 -9.81 15.05
CA ALA A 75 21.41 -11.19 14.71
C ALA A 75 22.61 -11.89 14.06
N LYS A 76 22.80 -13.17 14.42
CA LYS A 76 23.92 -13.99 13.92
C LYS A 76 23.97 -14.07 12.40
N ASP A 77 22.81 -14.11 11.77
CA ASP A 77 22.66 -14.27 10.31
C ASP A 77 22.62 -12.93 9.57
N LEU A 78 22.60 -11.80 10.29
CA LEU A 78 22.51 -10.44 9.74
C LEU A 78 23.49 -9.53 10.49
N PRO A 79 24.78 -9.50 10.13
CA PRO A 79 25.79 -8.73 10.87
C PRO A 79 25.52 -7.22 10.87
N ASP A 80 24.81 -6.69 9.87
CA ASP A 80 24.43 -5.28 9.78
C ASP A 80 23.14 -4.95 10.57
N SER A 81 22.54 -5.94 11.24
CA SER A 81 21.37 -5.71 12.08
C SER A 81 21.74 -5.20 13.46
N GLU A 82 20.84 -4.43 14.05
CA GLU A 82 20.99 -3.94 15.40
C GLU A 82 19.59 -3.78 16.01
N PHE A 83 19.32 -4.56 17.05
CA PHE A 83 18.04 -4.56 17.73
C PHE A 83 18.24 -4.68 19.23
N SER A 84 17.57 -3.81 19.98
CA SER A 84 17.48 -3.87 21.44
C SER A 84 16.03 -4.19 21.81
N LYS A 85 15.82 -5.36 22.43
CA LYS A 85 14.50 -5.76 22.91
C LYS A 85 14.11 -4.91 24.12
N GLU A 86 15.06 -4.68 25.02
CA GLU A 86 14.92 -3.93 26.26
C GLU A 86 14.53 -2.48 25.98
N PHE A 87 15.12 -1.85 24.97
CA PHE A 87 14.74 -0.50 24.54
C PHE A 87 13.26 -0.41 24.12
N TRP A 88 12.77 -1.35 23.32
CA TRP A 88 11.36 -1.32 22.92
C TRP A 88 10.41 -1.66 24.08
N GLN A 89 10.81 -2.59 24.96
CA GLN A 89 10.06 -2.88 26.18
C GLN A 89 9.98 -1.67 27.11
N TYR A 90 11.07 -0.89 27.21
CA TYR A 90 11.08 0.36 27.96
C TYR A 90 10.02 1.35 27.46
N HIS A 91 9.94 1.59 26.14
CA HIS A 91 8.92 2.47 25.57
C HIS A 91 7.49 1.92 25.74
N MET A 92 7.30 0.60 25.65
CA MET A 92 6.00 -0.01 25.96
C MET A 92 5.59 0.24 27.41
N LEU A 93 6.51 0.10 28.36
CA LEU A 93 6.25 0.38 29.77
C LEU A 93 6.03 1.87 30.04
N MET A 94 6.78 2.74 29.38
CA MET A 94 6.62 4.19 29.51
C MET A 94 5.21 4.64 29.08
N ALA A 95 4.66 4.03 28.03
CA ALA A 95 3.32 4.31 27.52
C ALA A 95 2.19 3.54 28.26
N ASP A 96 2.52 2.66 29.20
CA ASP A 96 1.53 1.85 29.91
C ASP A 96 0.66 2.74 30.83
N PRO A 97 -0.68 2.73 30.70
CA PRO A 97 -1.58 3.59 31.49
C PRO A 97 -1.49 3.42 33.02
N GLN A 98 -1.00 2.27 33.50
CA GLN A 98 -0.93 1.93 34.92
C GLN A 98 0.48 2.07 35.49
N LYS A 99 1.51 1.85 34.67
CA LYS A 99 2.92 1.76 35.11
C LYS A 99 3.82 2.86 34.56
N GLY A 100 3.36 3.55 33.52
CA GLY A 100 4.12 4.52 32.76
C GLY A 100 4.53 5.76 33.52
N CYS A 101 5.24 6.62 32.77
CA CYS A 101 5.73 7.91 33.23
C CYS A 101 4.96 8.99 32.48
N PHE A 102 4.28 9.86 33.22
CA PHE A 102 3.40 10.88 32.65
C PHE A 102 3.84 12.27 33.11
N PHE A 103 3.77 13.25 32.20
CA PHE A 103 4.07 14.65 32.52
C PHE A 103 3.14 15.25 33.59
N ASN A 104 1.93 14.71 33.74
CA ASN A 104 1.00 15.07 34.81
C ASN A 104 0.89 13.97 35.88
N GLY A 105 1.84 13.04 35.91
CA GLY A 105 1.89 11.97 36.91
C GLY A 105 2.37 12.50 38.25
N GLU A 106 2.00 11.80 39.33
CA GLU A 106 2.45 12.11 40.69
C GLU A 106 3.37 11.01 41.23
N GLY A 107 4.38 11.41 41.99
CA GLY A 107 5.27 10.49 42.70
C GLY A 107 6.04 9.57 41.76
N ARG A 108 5.84 8.25 41.88
CA ARG A 108 6.62 7.26 41.10
C ARG A 108 6.25 7.17 39.60
N HIS A 109 5.18 7.86 39.20
CA HIS A 109 4.66 7.91 37.83
C HIS A 109 4.88 9.27 37.17
N GLU A 110 5.45 10.23 37.90
CA GLU A 110 5.84 11.53 37.33
C GLU A 110 6.98 11.33 36.32
N TRP A 111 6.87 11.97 35.17
CA TRP A 111 7.92 11.91 34.16
C TRP A 111 9.22 12.53 34.67
N GLY A 112 10.33 11.82 34.46
CA GLY A 112 11.65 12.24 34.92
C GLY A 112 12.53 11.05 35.30
N GLU A 113 13.70 11.37 35.87
CA GLU A 113 14.76 10.40 36.18
C GLU A 113 14.26 9.25 37.09
N SER A 114 13.50 9.57 38.14
CA SER A 114 13.02 8.58 39.12
C SER A 114 12.13 7.51 38.47
N CYS A 115 11.18 7.93 37.64
CA CYS A 115 10.27 7.03 36.94
C CYS A 115 11.00 6.26 35.83
N SER A 116 11.81 6.95 35.01
CA SER A 116 12.59 6.34 33.94
C SER A 116 13.52 5.24 34.47
N MET A 117 14.31 5.55 35.50
CA MET A 117 15.24 4.59 36.10
C MET A 117 14.53 3.42 36.78
N ARG A 118 13.33 3.64 37.35
CA ARG A 118 12.48 2.56 37.85
C ARG A 118 12.08 1.61 36.72
N LEU A 119 11.55 2.13 35.62
CA LEU A 119 11.16 1.31 34.47
C LEU A 119 12.35 0.55 33.88
N MET A 120 13.52 1.18 33.75
CA MET A 120 14.73 0.51 33.29
C MET A 120 15.18 -0.61 34.25
N SER A 121 14.99 -0.44 35.56
CA SER A 121 15.30 -1.49 36.53
C SER A 121 14.36 -2.70 36.48
N GLU A 122 13.15 -2.55 35.92
CA GLU A 122 12.20 -3.66 35.73
C GLU A 122 12.60 -4.55 34.53
N ILE A 123 13.35 -4.02 33.57
CA ILE A 123 13.75 -4.72 32.33
C ILE A 123 15.22 -5.15 32.31
N LEU A 124 16.10 -4.46 33.04
CA LEU A 124 17.53 -4.71 33.03
C LEU A 124 17.98 -5.60 34.20
N SER A 125 18.91 -6.51 33.93
CA SER A 125 19.65 -7.19 35.00
C SER A 125 20.50 -6.21 35.80
N SER A 126 20.89 -6.59 37.03
CA SER A 126 21.76 -5.75 37.87
C SER A 126 23.10 -5.40 37.20
N GLY A 127 23.65 -6.31 36.39
CA GLY A 127 24.86 -6.06 35.60
C GLY A 127 24.63 -5.01 34.51
N GLN A 128 23.53 -5.13 33.77
CA GLN A 128 23.15 -4.14 32.74
C GLN A 128 22.84 -2.77 33.36
N MET A 129 22.16 -2.72 34.50
CA MET A 129 21.93 -1.45 35.23
C MET A 129 23.22 -0.75 35.63
N LYS A 130 24.27 -1.51 35.95
CA LYS A 130 25.59 -0.94 36.25
C LYS A 130 26.20 -0.32 34.97
N LEU A 131 26.19 -1.06 33.87
CA LEU A 131 26.69 -0.59 32.57
C LEU A 131 25.91 0.65 32.07
N LEU A 132 24.60 0.69 32.31
CA LEU A 132 23.77 1.84 31.97
C LEU A 132 24.24 3.10 32.69
N LYS A 133 24.43 3.02 34.01
CA LYS A 133 24.93 4.13 34.83
C LYS A 133 26.34 4.56 34.42
N GLU A 134 27.22 3.59 34.15
CA GLU A 134 28.57 3.86 33.63
C GLU A 134 28.53 4.57 32.27
N CYS A 135 27.58 4.24 31.39
CA CYS A 135 27.38 4.95 30.13
C CYS A 135 26.90 6.39 30.34
N ILE A 136 25.90 6.60 31.19
CA ILE A 136 25.30 7.91 31.49
C ILE A 136 26.36 8.87 32.05
N ASP A 137 27.12 8.41 33.05
CA ASP A 137 28.12 9.22 33.75
C ASP A 137 29.47 9.30 33.00
N GLY A 138 29.64 8.48 31.97
CA GLY A 138 30.90 8.28 31.28
C GLY A 138 31.06 9.03 29.95
N PRO A 139 32.25 8.96 29.35
CA PRO A 139 32.53 9.56 28.04
C PRO A 139 31.73 8.93 26.89
N GLN A 140 31.25 7.69 27.06
CA GLN A 140 30.42 7.01 26.06
C GLN A 140 29.08 7.72 25.88
N GLY A 141 28.39 8.05 26.97
CA GLY A 141 27.14 8.82 26.94
C GLY A 141 27.32 10.17 26.24
N ARG A 142 28.41 10.86 26.54
CA ARG A 142 28.78 12.11 25.85
C ARG A 142 28.91 11.92 24.34
N GLN A 143 29.60 10.88 23.88
CA GLN A 143 29.75 10.60 22.45
C GLN A 143 28.39 10.36 21.76
N LEU A 144 27.45 9.70 22.43
CA LEU A 144 26.09 9.50 21.92
C LEU A 144 25.33 10.83 21.76
N LEU A 145 25.49 11.76 22.71
CA LEU A 145 24.94 13.11 22.61
C LEU A 145 25.63 13.93 21.51
N ASP A 146 26.95 13.82 21.34
CA ASP A 146 27.68 14.47 20.24
C ASP A 146 27.17 14.00 18.88
N VAL A 147 26.93 12.69 18.72
CA VAL A 147 26.33 12.11 17.49
C VAL A 147 24.93 12.67 17.25
N SER A 148 24.10 12.76 18.29
CA SER A 148 22.75 13.32 18.18
C SER A 148 22.78 14.80 17.78
N LYS A 149 23.67 15.58 18.41
CA LYS A 149 23.90 17.00 18.12
C LYS A 149 24.35 17.23 16.67
N SER A 150 25.34 16.46 16.20
CA SER A 150 25.88 16.61 14.84
C SER A 150 24.92 16.13 13.74
N ASN A 151 23.97 15.25 14.07
CA ASN A 151 23.03 14.65 13.12
C ASN A 151 21.59 15.16 13.28
N ARG A 152 21.44 16.42 13.72
CA ARG A 152 20.14 17.03 13.96
C ARG A 152 19.17 16.84 12.78
N THR A 153 17.96 16.41 13.10
CA THR A 153 16.86 16.23 12.15
C THR A 153 16.17 17.57 11.85
N TRP A 154 15.43 17.62 10.74
CA TRP A 154 14.68 18.82 10.32
C TRP A 154 13.43 19.08 11.18
N GLY A 155 13.11 18.17 12.10
CA GLY A 155 12.00 18.29 13.03
C GLY A 155 12.16 17.33 14.21
N PRO A 156 11.39 17.53 15.29
CA PRO A 156 11.47 16.71 16.51
C PRO A 156 11.05 15.26 16.27
N ILE A 157 10.14 15.03 15.31
CA ILE A 157 9.74 13.71 14.86
C ILE A 157 10.10 13.60 13.38
N ALA A 158 11.07 12.74 13.07
CA ALA A 158 11.59 12.56 11.72
C ALA A 158 12.12 11.13 11.55
N LEU A 159 11.98 10.59 10.35
CA LEU A 159 12.47 9.25 10.00
C LEU A 159 13.44 9.34 8.82
N ARG A 160 14.52 8.56 8.88
CA ARG A 160 15.37 8.25 7.73
C ARG A 160 15.30 6.76 7.45
N VAL A 161 15.08 6.39 6.20
CA VAL A 161 15.10 5.00 5.74
C VAL A 161 16.28 4.85 4.79
N ASN A 162 17.24 4.00 5.15
CA ASN A 162 18.51 3.82 4.41
C ASN A 162 19.23 5.15 4.07
N GLY A 163 19.21 6.10 5.01
CA GLY A 163 19.83 7.42 4.86
C GLY A 163 18.99 8.47 4.12
N ALA A 164 17.94 8.07 3.39
CA ALA A 164 17.02 8.99 2.73
C ALA A 164 16.03 9.59 3.73
N ARG A 165 15.71 10.88 3.55
CA ARG A 165 14.70 11.57 4.38
C ARG A 165 13.32 11.09 4.00
N PHE A 166 12.54 10.63 4.96
CA PHE A 166 11.14 10.29 4.73
C PHE A 166 10.28 11.55 4.86
N SER A 167 9.50 11.85 3.82
CA SER A 167 8.65 13.04 3.72
C SER A 167 7.14 12.73 3.80
N GLY A 168 6.76 11.47 4.01
CA GLY A 168 5.37 11.07 4.14
C GLY A 168 4.83 11.25 5.56
N ASN A 169 3.56 10.88 5.76
CA ASN A 169 2.97 10.84 7.09
C ASN A 169 3.69 9.78 7.94
N LEU A 170 4.06 10.13 9.18
CA LEU A 170 4.70 9.23 10.14
C LEU A 170 3.69 8.34 10.88
N ASP A 171 2.55 8.04 10.24
CA ASP A 171 1.66 7.02 10.76
C ASP A 171 2.34 5.64 10.69
N VAL A 172 1.96 4.76 11.61
CA VAL A 172 2.60 3.46 11.79
C VAL A 172 2.56 2.65 10.50
N GLU A 173 1.43 2.69 9.80
CA GLU A 173 1.22 1.89 8.60
C GLU A 173 2.09 2.35 7.43
N THR A 174 2.11 3.65 7.11
CA THR A 174 2.94 4.22 6.04
C THR A 174 4.41 4.04 6.34
N ALA A 175 4.84 4.30 7.57
CA ALA A 175 6.24 4.10 7.97
C ALA A 175 6.65 2.63 7.80
N MET A 176 5.81 1.69 8.22
CA MET A 176 6.06 0.25 8.09
C MET A 176 6.10 -0.21 6.63
N ARG A 177 5.17 0.28 5.78
CA ARG A 177 5.17 -0.01 4.33
C ARG A 177 6.47 0.43 3.68
N VAL A 178 6.95 1.64 4.00
CA VAL A 178 8.19 2.19 3.45
C VAL A 178 9.43 1.44 3.95
N ILE A 179 9.47 1.11 5.25
CA ILE A 179 10.55 0.28 5.80
C ILE A 179 10.58 -1.07 5.08
N CYS A 180 9.44 -1.75 4.96
CA CYS A 180 9.34 -3.04 4.27
C CYS A 180 9.76 -2.96 2.80
N ALA A 181 9.26 -1.98 2.05
CA ALA A 181 9.66 -1.75 0.66
C ALA A 181 11.18 -1.57 0.50
N SER A 182 11.83 -0.92 1.49
CA SER A 182 13.28 -0.70 1.49
C SER A 182 14.13 -1.95 1.79
N THR A 183 13.49 -3.04 2.25
CA THR A 183 14.17 -4.32 2.56
C THR A 183 14.05 -5.38 1.47
N LYS A 184 13.43 -5.04 0.34
CA LYS A 184 13.27 -5.96 -0.79
C LYS A 184 14.61 -6.19 -1.48
N ASP A 185 15.02 -7.44 -1.58
CA ASP A 185 16.21 -7.82 -2.34
C ASP A 185 15.90 -7.79 -3.84
N PRO A 186 16.62 -6.97 -4.64
CA PRO A 186 16.36 -6.84 -6.07
C PRO A 186 16.66 -8.11 -6.88
N ASN A 187 17.48 -9.04 -6.34
CA ASN A 187 17.87 -10.25 -7.05
C ASN A 187 16.91 -11.41 -6.79
N THR A 188 16.38 -11.52 -5.57
CA THR A 188 15.51 -12.63 -5.15
C THR A 188 14.04 -12.25 -5.11
N ASP A 189 13.72 -10.96 -5.23
CA ASP A 189 12.39 -10.35 -5.06
C ASP A 189 11.77 -10.60 -3.67
N ARG A 190 12.57 -11.09 -2.71
CA ARG A 190 12.14 -11.42 -1.34
C ARG A 190 12.42 -10.27 -0.39
N TYR A 191 11.56 -10.12 0.61
CA TYR A 191 11.78 -9.19 1.71
C TYR A 191 12.72 -9.82 2.75
N ARG A 192 13.55 -8.99 3.40
CA ARG A 192 14.43 -9.45 4.48
C ARG A 192 13.65 -9.98 5.69
N ALA A 193 12.50 -9.41 5.99
CA ALA A 193 11.59 -9.85 7.05
C ALA A 193 10.36 -10.53 6.44
N PRO A 194 9.98 -11.76 6.86
CA PRO A 194 8.78 -12.44 6.36
C PRO A 194 7.48 -11.68 6.70
N GLU A 195 7.49 -10.88 7.77
CA GLU A 195 6.39 -10.00 8.17
C GLU A 195 6.05 -8.96 7.08
N CYS A 196 7.08 -8.50 6.35
CA CYS A 196 6.91 -7.54 5.27
C CYS A 196 6.20 -8.11 4.05
N GLU A 197 6.34 -9.41 3.80
CA GLU A 197 5.67 -10.08 2.68
C GLU A 197 4.14 -10.01 2.87
N LYS A 198 3.67 -10.29 4.09
CA LYS A 198 2.23 -10.20 4.43
C LYS A 198 1.69 -8.78 4.27
N LEU A 199 2.40 -7.80 4.84
CA LEU A 199 1.99 -6.40 4.75
C LEU A 199 1.93 -5.93 3.30
N MET A 200 2.97 -6.19 2.51
CA MET A 200 3.02 -5.73 1.13
C MET A 200 1.99 -6.44 0.24
N ILE A 201 1.68 -7.72 0.49
CA ILE A 201 0.58 -8.41 -0.22
C ILE A 201 -0.76 -7.72 0.04
N GLU A 202 -1.04 -7.29 1.26
CA GLU A 202 -2.27 -6.55 1.59
C GLU A 202 -2.32 -5.22 0.84
N VAL A 203 -1.22 -4.46 0.80
CA VAL A 203 -1.14 -3.20 0.04
C VAL A 203 -1.38 -3.40 -1.45
N HIS A 204 -0.71 -4.38 -2.06
CA HIS A 204 -0.89 -4.65 -3.49
C HIS A 204 -2.34 -5.07 -3.81
N LYS A 205 -3.04 -5.72 -2.87
CA LYS A 205 -4.47 -6.06 -3.00
C LYS A 205 -5.40 -4.85 -2.81
N GLU A 206 -5.00 -3.85 -2.02
CA GLU A 206 -5.73 -2.58 -1.87
C GLU A 206 -5.59 -1.69 -3.11
N GLU A 207 -4.38 -1.56 -3.64
CA GLU A 207 -4.08 -0.72 -4.81
C GLU A 207 -4.58 -1.33 -6.12
N ALA A 208 -4.79 -2.65 -6.15
CA ALA A 208 -5.35 -3.38 -7.28
C ALA A 208 -6.59 -4.19 -6.85
N PRO A 209 -7.76 -3.53 -6.71
CA PRO A 209 -9.00 -4.19 -6.26
C PRO A 209 -9.41 -5.39 -7.11
N TRP A 210 -9.03 -5.42 -8.39
CA TRP A 210 -9.28 -6.53 -9.31
C TRP A 210 -8.52 -7.83 -8.94
N LEU A 211 -7.55 -7.78 -8.02
CA LEU A 211 -6.92 -8.97 -7.43
C LEU A 211 -7.70 -9.51 -6.20
N ARG A 212 -8.68 -8.77 -5.66
CA ARG A 212 -9.57 -9.25 -4.57
C ARG A 212 -10.67 -10.16 -5.09
N ASP A 213 -11.03 -10.04 -6.36
CA ASP A 213 -12.14 -10.77 -6.91
C ASP A 213 -11.71 -12.19 -7.25
N ALA A 214 -12.00 -13.12 -6.34
CA ALA A 214 -12.46 -14.44 -6.77
C ALA A 214 -13.45 -14.20 -7.92
N PRO A 215 -13.36 -14.91 -9.07
CA PRO A 215 -14.16 -14.60 -10.24
C PRO A 215 -15.62 -14.51 -9.79
N ASP A 216 -16.20 -13.31 -9.91
CA ASP A 216 -17.55 -13.06 -9.47
C ASP A 216 -18.46 -13.89 -10.38
N TRP A 217 -18.82 -15.08 -9.87
CA TRP A 217 -19.52 -16.10 -10.63
C TRP A 217 -20.81 -15.55 -11.22
N GLN A 218 -21.45 -14.59 -10.55
CA GLN A 218 -22.64 -13.91 -11.05
C GLN A 218 -22.36 -13.16 -12.35
N ASN A 219 -21.27 -12.40 -12.41
CA ASN A 219 -20.88 -11.67 -13.62
C ASN A 219 -20.43 -12.62 -14.76
N PHE A 220 -19.76 -13.72 -14.42
CA PHE A 220 -19.38 -14.74 -15.41
C PHE A 220 -20.61 -15.40 -16.08
N PHE A 221 -21.63 -15.78 -15.29
CA PHE A 221 -22.86 -16.35 -15.82
C PHE A 221 -23.69 -15.34 -16.63
N LEU A 222 -23.71 -14.06 -16.23
CA LEU A 222 -24.40 -13.01 -16.99
C LEU A 222 -23.74 -12.79 -18.36
N VAL A 223 -22.41 -12.74 -18.44
CA VAL A 223 -21.69 -12.60 -19.72
C VAL A 223 -21.95 -13.80 -20.63
N LEU A 224 -21.90 -15.03 -20.10
CA LEU A 224 -22.24 -16.23 -20.87
C LEU A 224 -23.69 -16.25 -21.34
N LEU A 225 -24.63 -15.78 -20.51
CA LEU A 225 -26.04 -15.66 -20.88
C LEU A 225 -26.22 -14.64 -22.03
N PHE A 226 -25.55 -13.49 -21.97
CA PHE A 226 -25.59 -12.50 -23.06
C PHE A 226 -25.01 -13.05 -24.36
N LEU A 227 -23.87 -13.74 -24.30
CA LEU A 227 -23.28 -14.40 -25.48
C LEU A 227 -24.20 -15.47 -26.05
N GLY A 228 -24.87 -16.25 -25.19
CA GLY A 228 -25.88 -17.23 -25.58
C GLY A 228 -27.08 -16.59 -26.29
N ILE A 229 -27.60 -15.47 -25.77
CA ILE A 229 -28.70 -14.72 -26.38
C ILE A 229 -28.29 -14.18 -27.75
N ILE A 230 -27.09 -13.58 -27.87
CA ILE A 230 -26.58 -13.05 -29.13
C ILE A 230 -26.45 -14.18 -30.17
N ALA A 231 -25.90 -15.33 -29.79
CA ALA A 231 -25.78 -16.48 -30.66
C ALA A 231 -27.16 -17.01 -31.10
N ALA A 232 -28.12 -17.12 -30.18
CA ALA A 232 -29.48 -17.55 -30.50
C ALA A 232 -30.18 -16.57 -31.45
N CYS A 233 -30.02 -15.26 -31.24
CA CYS A 233 -30.54 -14.23 -32.14
C CYS A 233 -29.90 -14.33 -33.54
N ALA A 234 -28.58 -14.54 -33.62
CA ALA A 234 -27.87 -14.69 -34.89
C ALA A 234 -28.34 -15.94 -35.65
N VAL A 235 -28.52 -17.07 -34.97
CA VAL A 235 -29.05 -18.31 -35.57
C VAL A 235 -30.49 -18.13 -36.04
N ALA A 236 -31.33 -17.48 -35.24
CA ALA A 236 -32.72 -17.21 -35.62
C ALA A 236 -32.84 -16.29 -36.85
N LEU A 237 -31.99 -15.26 -36.94
CA LEU A 237 -31.90 -14.38 -38.10
C LEU A 237 -31.40 -15.15 -39.33
N TYR A 238 -30.35 -15.95 -39.18
CA TYR A 238 -29.83 -16.80 -40.25
C TYR A 238 -30.91 -17.74 -40.78
N TYR A 239 -31.64 -18.42 -39.89
CA TYR A 239 -32.71 -19.33 -40.28
C TYR A 239 -33.85 -18.61 -41.01
N ARG A 240 -34.23 -17.40 -40.56
CA ARG A 240 -35.24 -16.58 -41.26
C ARG A 240 -34.79 -16.20 -42.67
N VAL A 241 -33.55 -15.77 -42.84
CA VAL A 241 -32.99 -15.39 -44.14
C VAL A 241 -32.87 -16.61 -45.06
N ALA A 242 -32.36 -17.74 -44.56
CA ALA A 242 -32.24 -18.97 -45.32
C ALA A 242 -33.61 -19.48 -45.79
N LYS A 243 -34.63 -19.45 -44.91
CA LYS A 243 -36.00 -19.81 -45.27
C LYS A 243 -36.60 -18.89 -46.34
N GLN A 244 -36.34 -17.58 -46.27
CA GLN A 244 -36.78 -16.64 -47.29
C GLN A 244 -36.11 -16.89 -48.65
N ARG A 245 -34.81 -17.22 -48.66
CA ARG A 245 -34.10 -17.57 -49.90
C ARG A 245 -34.62 -18.85 -50.54
N LEU A 246 -34.83 -19.90 -49.74
CA LEU A 246 -35.42 -21.17 -50.21
C LEU A 246 -36.82 -20.97 -50.79
N LEU A 247 -37.67 -20.18 -50.12
CA LEU A 247 -39.02 -19.88 -50.64
C LEU A 247 -38.97 -19.08 -51.95
N GLN A 248 -37.98 -18.20 -52.13
CA GLN A 248 -37.79 -17.46 -53.38
C GLN A 248 -37.29 -18.36 -54.51
N GLU A 249 -36.39 -19.30 -54.24
CA GLU A 249 -35.93 -20.29 -55.22
C GLU A 249 -37.05 -21.21 -55.66
N VAL A 250 -37.78 -21.82 -54.72
CA VAL A 250 -38.93 -22.68 -55.04
C VAL A 250 -39.99 -21.91 -55.82
N ARG A 251 -40.26 -20.63 -55.47
CA ARG A 251 -41.21 -19.80 -56.23
C ARG A 251 -40.73 -19.48 -57.64
N ARG A 252 -39.42 -19.34 -57.86
CA ARG A 252 -38.84 -19.15 -59.20
C ARG A 252 -38.95 -20.42 -60.04
N GLU A 253 -38.63 -21.57 -59.46
CA GLU A 253 -38.76 -22.88 -60.13
C GLU A 253 -40.21 -23.15 -60.51
N VAL A 254 -41.16 -23.00 -59.57
CA VAL A 254 -42.59 -23.20 -59.84
C VAL A 254 -43.12 -22.23 -60.89
N ASN A 255 -42.72 -20.95 -60.85
CA ASN A 255 -43.14 -20.00 -61.88
C ASN A 255 -42.56 -20.35 -63.27
N ALA A 256 -41.34 -20.88 -63.34
CA ALA A 256 -40.74 -21.33 -64.59
C ALA A 256 -41.47 -22.56 -65.16
N GLU A 257 -41.81 -23.54 -64.31
CA GLU A 257 -42.62 -24.70 -64.71
C GLU A 257 -44.02 -24.30 -65.20
N ILE A 258 -44.68 -23.37 -64.49
CA ILE A 258 -45.99 -22.84 -64.90
C ILE A 258 -45.89 -22.12 -66.25
N GLN A 259 -44.85 -21.32 -66.50
CA GLN A 259 -44.66 -20.67 -67.80
C GLN A 259 -44.45 -21.69 -68.92
N GLN A 260 -43.70 -22.77 -68.69
CA GLN A 260 -43.54 -23.85 -69.66
C GLN A 260 -44.86 -24.56 -69.97
N GLN A 261 -45.67 -24.87 -68.95
CA GLN A 261 -46.99 -25.48 -69.16
C GLN A 261 -47.95 -24.56 -69.90
N ILE A 262 -47.92 -23.25 -69.59
CA ILE A 262 -48.72 -22.25 -70.29
C ILE A 262 -48.31 -22.15 -71.77
N GLN A 263 -47.02 -22.13 -72.08
CA GLN A 263 -46.53 -22.15 -73.47
C GLN A 263 -47.00 -23.39 -74.22
N GLN A 264 -46.86 -24.58 -73.63
CA GLN A 264 -47.36 -25.82 -74.24
C GLN A 264 -48.87 -25.80 -74.45
N TYR A 265 -49.64 -25.23 -73.52
CA TYR A 265 -51.08 -25.09 -73.66
C TYR A 265 -51.48 -24.11 -74.77
N TYR A 266 -50.73 -23.01 -74.95
CA TYR A 266 -50.93 -22.09 -76.07
C TYR A 266 -50.60 -22.74 -77.40
N GLU A 267 -49.47 -23.46 -77.52
CA GLU A 267 -49.11 -24.21 -78.75
C GLU A 267 -50.19 -25.24 -79.13
N MET A 268 -50.69 -26.03 -78.17
CA MET A 268 -51.77 -26.99 -78.43
C MET A 268 -53.12 -26.34 -78.79
N ASN A 269 -53.38 -25.11 -78.34
CA ASN A 269 -54.59 -24.37 -78.69
C ASN A 269 -54.47 -23.66 -80.04
N GLU A 270 -53.27 -23.27 -80.45
CA GLU A 270 -53.01 -22.70 -81.77
C GLU A 270 -53.17 -23.78 -82.87
N GLU A 271 -52.79 -25.04 -82.59
CA GLU A 271 -53.10 -26.20 -83.44
C GLU A 271 -54.62 -26.53 -83.51
N ARG A 272 -55.41 -26.08 -82.54
CA ARG A 272 -56.88 -26.27 -82.49
C ARG A 272 -57.68 -25.06 -82.97
N ALA A 273 -57.03 -23.97 -83.37
CA ALA A 273 -57.73 -22.85 -83.97
C ALA A 273 -58.30 -23.27 -85.33
N PRO A 274 -59.64 -23.18 -85.56
CA PRO A 274 -60.20 -23.48 -86.87
C PRO A 274 -59.68 -22.46 -87.89
N PRO A 275 -59.52 -22.85 -89.17
CA PRO A 275 -59.06 -21.94 -90.20
C PRO A 275 -59.98 -20.72 -90.25
N ALA A 276 -59.39 -19.53 -90.06
CA ALA A 276 -60.07 -18.27 -90.31
C ALA A 276 -60.65 -18.31 -91.73
N ARG A 277 -61.98 -18.18 -91.81
CA ARG A 277 -62.75 -18.13 -93.06
C ARG A 277 -62.07 -17.17 -94.03
N ARG A 278 -61.83 -17.66 -95.26
CA ARG A 278 -61.55 -16.84 -96.45
C ARG A 278 -62.60 -15.73 -96.54
N GLY A 279 -62.17 -14.50 -96.31
CA GLY A 279 -62.94 -13.31 -96.60
C GLY A 279 -62.39 -12.65 -97.86
N LEU A 280 -63.17 -12.79 -98.93
CA LEU A 280 -63.40 -11.81 -99.99
C LEU A 280 -62.24 -11.31 -100.84
N GLU A 281 -62.43 -11.54 -102.14
CA GLU A 281 -61.96 -10.71 -103.24
C GLU A 281 -62.00 -9.21 -102.91
N ARG A 282 -60.95 -8.54 -103.36
CA ARG A 282 -60.86 -7.09 -103.51
C ARG A 282 -62.01 -6.58 -104.40
N GLN A 283 -62.73 -5.57 -103.93
CA GLN A 283 -63.24 -4.51 -104.79
C GLN A 283 -62.65 -3.17 -104.36
N PRO A 284 -62.26 -2.29 -105.30
CA PRO A 284 -61.67 -0.99 -104.98
C PRO A 284 -62.72 0.15 -104.98
N LEU A 285 -62.31 1.29 -104.40
CA LEU A 285 -62.89 2.66 -104.49
C LEU A 285 -64.16 2.87 -103.64
N VAL A 286 -64.40 4.00 -102.96
CA VAL A 286 -64.19 5.43 -103.23
C VAL A 286 -64.15 6.19 -101.88
N VAL A 287 -63.37 7.28 -101.81
CA VAL A 287 -63.27 8.27 -100.71
C VAL A 287 -64.38 9.32 -100.83
N PRO A 288 -64.95 9.82 -99.73
CA PRO A 288 -64.64 11.21 -99.32
C PRO A 288 -64.04 11.31 -97.91
#